data_AF-A0AAW6C075-F1
#
_entry.id   AF-A0AAW6C075-F1
#
_cell.length_a   1.000
_cell.length_b   1.000
_cell.length_c   1.000
_cell.angle_alpha   90.00
_cell.angle_beta   90.00
_cell.angle_gamma   90.00
#
_symmetry.space_group_name_H-M   'P 1'
#
loop_
_entity.id
_entity.type
_entity.pdbx_description
1 polymer ?
#
loop_
_entity_poly.entity_id
_entity_poly.type
_entity_poly.pdbx_seq_one_letter_code
_entity_poly.pdbx_strand_id
1 'polypeptide(L)'
;MSITENSLFVRFFLSLWLCLKNAAANSALGRVCDRLEGWFLRQAENSAICTFVWREGRIPRAWPHSIACRLFTAIINIPCALFKAVYRAGKRVWDASLFCRLIGALGGASFLFLGLFMMVMLMTPHAMWNNVYGLMGAVALTGLFVVGSASRPKHRLELDTLGPYMTFYMAFICIALAGSLSTRLSLRFFAFHLTGFLLVLLVVSMVRKYEQLQLMVALAVLGLSVAALYGCYQSYIGVDIVASQQDMNLNQGMPGRVYSFFDNPNNFAEQLAMLLPLNLALFLNSHWRGKLLSLLSLGVGLVAIGATYGRASWIGLAGAVLVFLALLNWRWVPVFLLVGLAAIPFLPETIYNRILTIFNAGEDSSVQYRFGIYETTRNLMEDYWARGVGLGTDVMKKVFQTYPTNFDGSYPVHTHNNYLQMWGETGILGLLAYLSLLLYQLKSGVKGFCAALDPRVKRMMAAAIGAFCGILVIGVAEYTWYYPRNMFTYWFLFGVIGACIKLVRMEQDKQAA
;
A
#
# COMPACT_ATOMS: atom_id res chain seq x y z
N MET A 1 -27.10 25.23 -8.36
CA MET A 1 -28.01 24.14 -8.78
C MET A 1 -28.93 24.53 -9.95
N SER A 2 -29.15 25.82 -10.28
CA SER A 2 -30.04 26.21 -11.39
C SER A 2 -29.49 26.00 -12.82
N ILE A 3 -28.17 25.94 -13.02
CA ILE A 3 -27.56 25.72 -14.36
C ILE A 3 -27.78 24.27 -14.83
N THR A 4 -27.81 23.30 -13.91
CA THR A 4 -28.03 21.88 -14.21
C THR A 4 -29.49 21.55 -14.53
N GLU A 5 -30.45 22.30 -13.99
CA GLU A 5 -31.88 22.02 -14.18
C GLU A 5 -32.43 22.50 -15.54
N ASN A 6 -31.81 23.55 -16.12
CA ASN A 6 -32.26 24.17 -17.37
C ASN A 6 -31.44 23.79 -18.61
N SER A 7 -30.37 22.99 -18.47
CA SER A 7 -29.57 22.55 -19.62
C SER A 7 -30.20 21.33 -20.29
N LEU A 8 -30.75 21.52 -21.50
CA LEU A 8 -31.22 20.45 -22.38
C LEU A 8 -30.13 19.39 -22.63
N PHE A 9 -28.87 19.83 -22.74
CA PHE A 9 -27.71 18.95 -22.90
C PHE A 9 -27.52 18.04 -21.68
N VAL A 10 -27.52 18.60 -20.46
CA VAL A 10 -27.38 17.81 -19.23
C VAL A 10 -28.55 16.83 -19.06
N ARG A 11 -29.78 17.26 -19.37
CA ARG A 11 -30.96 16.38 -19.32
C ARG A 11 -30.90 15.25 -20.34
N PHE A 12 -30.44 15.52 -21.56
CA PHE A 12 -30.27 14.50 -22.59
C PHE A 12 -29.24 13.45 -22.16
N PHE A 13 -28.05 13.86 -21.70
CA PHE A 13 -27.04 12.91 -21.23
C PHE A 13 -27.44 12.19 -19.95
N LEU A 14 -28.16 12.84 -19.03
CA LEU A 14 -28.69 12.21 -17.82
C LEU A 14 -29.77 11.17 -18.17
N SER A 15 -30.69 11.50 -19.08
CA SER A 15 -31.74 10.57 -19.53
C SER A 15 -31.16 9.42 -20.34
N LEU A 16 -30.18 9.67 -21.22
CA LEU A 16 -29.41 8.64 -21.91
C LEU A 16 -28.67 7.74 -20.92
N TRP A 17 -28.01 8.32 -19.91
CA TRP A 17 -27.32 7.56 -18.86
C TRP A 17 -28.29 6.71 -18.03
N LEU A 18 -29.44 7.27 -17.64
CA LEU A 18 -30.48 6.53 -16.90
C LEU A 18 -31.09 5.41 -17.76
N CYS A 19 -31.32 5.67 -19.06
CA CYS A 19 -31.77 4.67 -20.02
C CYS A 19 -30.74 3.54 -20.16
N LEU A 20 -29.46 3.87 -20.37
CA LEU A 20 -28.37 2.89 -20.44
C LEU A 20 -28.22 2.11 -19.13
N LYS A 21 -28.36 2.78 -17.97
CA LYS A 21 -28.29 2.14 -16.65
C LYS A 21 -29.44 1.17 -16.45
N ASN A 22 -30.66 1.54 -16.83
CA ASN A 22 -31.85 0.68 -16.74
C ASN A 22 -31.78 -0.46 -17.76
N ALA A 23 -31.32 -0.19 -18.98
CA ALA A 23 -31.09 -1.20 -20.01
C ALA A 23 -30.02 -2.20 -19.56
N ALA A 24 -28.92 -1.73 -18.96
CA ALA A 24 -27.87 -2.58 -18.40
C ALA A 24 -28.39 -3.43 -17.22
N ALA A 25 -29.15 -2.84 -16.30
CA ALA A 25 -29.76 -3.58 -15.17
C ALA A 25 -30.75 -4.66 -15.65
N ASN A 26 -31.49 -4.39 -16.72
CA ASN A 26 -32.47 -5.33 -17.29
C ASN A 26 -31.91 -6.19 -18.44
N SER A 27 -30.62 -6.04 -18.78
CA SER A 27 -29.98 -6.78 -19.86
C SER A 27 -29.76 -8.24 -19.47
N ALA A 28 -29.62 -9.11 -20.48
CA ALA A 28 -29.20 -10.50 -20.26
C ALA A 28 -27.85 -10.57 -19.52
N LEU A 29 -26.92 -9.66 -19.85
CA LEU A 29 -25.61 -9.56 -19.22
C LEU A 29 -25.71 -9.15 -17.74
N GLY A 30 -26.55 -8.16 -17.42
CA GLY A 30 -26.84 -7.75 -16.04
C GLY A 30 -27.41 -8.89 -15.21
N ARG A 31 -28.40 -9.62 -15.76
CA ARG A 31 -28.96 -10.82 -15.10
C ARG A 31 -27.93 -11.93 -14.91
N VAL A 32 -27.04 -12.14 -15.87
CA VAL A 32 -25.94 -13.12 -15.73
C VAL A 32 -24.96 -12.68 -14.63
N CYS A 33 -24.60 -11.40 -14.58
CA CYS A 33 -23.74 -10.85 -13.53
C CYS A 33 -24.37 -11.04 -12.14
N ASP A 34 -25.66 -10.72 -11.98
CA ASP A 34 -26.39 -10.88 -10.72
C ASP A 34 -26.49 -12.36 -10.30
N ARG A 35 -26.70 -13.26 -11.27
CA ARG A 35 -26.68 -14.71 -11.02
C ARG A 35 -25.31 -15.20 -10.60
N LEU A 36 -24.25 -14.73 -11.25
CA LEU A 36 -22.87 -15.07 -10.91
C LEU A 36 -22.51 -14.54 -9.52
N GLU A 37 -22.83 -13.28 -9.23
CA GLU A 37 -22.66 -12.68 -7.90
C GLU A 37 -23.40 -13.50 -6.83
N GLY A 38 -24.69 -13.79 -7.06
CA GLY A 38 -25.47 -14.64 -6.16
C GLY A 38 -24.91 -16.06 -6.03
N TRP A 39 -24.33 -16.62 -7.10
CA TRP A 39 -23.64 -17.92 -7.04
C TRP A 39 -22.37 -17.84 -6.19
N PHE A 40 -21.50 -16.86 -6.41
CA PHE A 40 -20.30 -16.66 -5.60
C PHE A 40 -20.62 -16.40 -4.13
N LEU A 41 -21.62 -15.57 -3.84
CA LEU A 41 -22.08 -15.31 -2.47
C LEU A 41 -22.58 -16.60 -1.81
N ARG A 42 -23.40 -17.41 -2.49
CA ARG A 42 -23.84 -18.72 -1.97
C ARG A 42 -22.66 -19.67 -1.73
N GLN A 43 -21.68 -19.71 -2.63
CA GLN A 43 -20.47 -20.52 -2.43
C GLN A 43 -19.65 -20.03 -1.23
N ALA A 44 -19.55 -18.71 -1.05
CA ALA A 44 -18.86 -18.12 0.09
C ALA A 44 -19.59 -18.38 1.41
N GLU A 45 -20.92 -18.29 1.43
CA GLU A 45 -21.74 -18.58 2.61
C GLU A 45 -21.67 -20.06 3.00
N ASN A 46 -21.71 -20.96 2.03
CA ASN A 46 -21.64 -22.41 2.26
C ASN A 46 -20.21 -22.92 2.47
N SER A 47 -19.19 -22.10 2.19
CA SER A 47 -17.79 -22.49 2.35
C SER A 47 -17.38 -22.43 3.82
N ALA A 48 -16.95 -23.58 4.35
CA ALA A 48 -16.36 -23.67 5.68
C ALA A 48 -15.12 -22.77 5.82
N ILE A 49 -14.34 -22.61 4.73
CA ILE A 49 -13.15 -21.76 4.70
C ILE A 49 -13.57 -20.28 4.82
N CYS A 50 -14.53 -19.84 4.01
CA CYS A 50 -15.00 -18.45 4.06
C CYS A 50 -15.66 -18.13 5.41
N THR A 51 -16.44 -19.06 5.96
CA THR A 51 -17.04 -18.93 7.30
C THR A 51 -15.96 -18.83 8.39
N PHE A 52 -14.93 -19.68 8.33
CA PHE A 52 -13.80 -19.65 9.25
C PHE A 52 -13.01 -18.33 9.13
N VAL A 53 -12.72 -17.89 7.92
CA VAL A 53 -12.01 -16.64 7.65
C VAL A 53 -12.84 -15.43 8.07
N TRP A 54 -14.17 -15.45 7.92
CA TRP A 54 -15.04 -14.31 8.29
C TRP A 54 -15.29 -14.22 9.80
N ARG A 55 -15.33 -15.35 10.52
CA ARG A 55 -15.54 -15.41 11.97
C ARG A 55 -14.56 -14.53 12.74
N GLU A 56 -15.01 -13.76 13.73
CA GLU A 56 -14.07 -13.06 14.62
C GLU A 56 -13.25 -14.05 15.46
N GLY A 57 -11.93 -13.97 15.32
CA GLY A 57 -11.02 -14.79 16.11
C GLY A 57 -11.07 -14.40 17.58
N ARG A 58 -10.78 -15.37 18.47
CA ARG A 58 -10.71 -15.12 19.92
C ARG A 58 -9.66 -14.06 20.28
N ILE A 59 -8.51 -14.08 19.59
CA ILE A 59 -7.39 -13.15 19.87
C ILE A 59 -7.79 -11.69 19.56
N PRO A 60 -8.28 -11.32 18.35
CA PRO A 60 -8.76 -9.95 18.10
C PRO A 60 -9.86 -9.47 19.05
N ARG A 61 -10.80 -10.34 19.45
CA ARG A 61 -11.87 -9.99 20.40
C ARG A 61 -11.33 -9.69 21.80
N ALA A 62 -10.40 -10.51 22.29
CA ALA A 62 -9.82 -10.35 23.62
C ALA A 62 -8.75 -9.24 23.67
N TRP A 63 -8.21 -8.84 22.52
CA TRP A 63 -7.07 -7.91 22.43
C TRP A 63 -7.29 -6.59 23.19
N PRO A 64 -8.39 -5.83 23.00
CA PRO A 64 -8.58 -4.54 23.70
C PRO A 64 -8.59 -4.66 25.22
N HIS A 65 -9.00 -5.82 25.75
CA HIS A 65 -9.06 -6.09 27.20
C HIS A 65 -7.82 -6.79 27.74
N SER A 66 -6.88 -7.19 26.87
CA SER A 66 -5.69 -7.93 27.25
C SER A 66 -4.68 -7.07 28.03
N ILE A 67 -3.94 -7.71 28.94
CA ILE A 67 -2.84 -7.06 29.67
C ILE A 67 -1.76 -6.60 28.69
N ALA A 68 -1.41 -7.43 27.69
CA ALA A 68 -0.43 -7.11 26.68
C ALA A 68 -0.78 -5.83 25.90
N CYS A 69 -2.02 -5.72 25.39
CA CYS A 69 -2.46 -4.51 24.69
C CYS A 69 -2.37 -3.28 25.58
N ARG A 70 -2.83 -3.37 26.84
CA ARG A 70 -2.76 -2.25 27.80
C ARG A 70 -1.31 -1.85 28.10
N LEU A 71 -0.43 -2.82 28.33
CA LEU A 71 0.99 -2.60 28.59
C LEU A 71 1.69 -1.93 27.40
N PHE A 72 1.58 -2.49 26.20
CA PHE A 72 2.24 -1.93 25.01
C PHE A 72 1.66 -0.57 24.63
N THR A 73 0.34 -0.38 24.77
CA THR A 73 -0.29 0.93 24.56
C THR A 73 0.21 1.94 25.59
N ALA A 74 0.38 1.55 26.86
CA ALA A 74 0.94 2.41 27.88
C ALA A 74 2.38 2.81 27.56
N ILE A 75 3.25 1.84 27.19
CA ILE A 75 4.65 2.07 26.82
C ILE A 75 4.76 3.06 25.66
N ILE A 76 4.04 2.81 24.56
CA ILE A 76 4.05 3.69 23.38
C ILE A 76 3.53 5.09 23.71
N ASN A 77 2.63 5.23 24.69
CA ASN A 77 2.07 6.53 25.09
C ASN A 77 2.83 7.23 26.21
N ILE A 78 3.94 6.68 26.75
CA ILE A 78 4.78 7.36 27.75
C ILE A 78 5.17 8.77 27.28
N PRO A 79 5.63 8.99 26.02
CA PRO A 79 5.96 10.33 25.55
C PRO A 79 4.75 11.28 25.55
N CYS A 80 3.57 10.80 25.12
CA CYS A 80 2.34 11.59 25.15
C CYS A 80 1.93 11.96 26.59
N ALA A 81 2.07 11.02 27.53
CA ALA A 81 1.75 11.25 28.94
C ALA A 81 2.69 12.29 29.58
N LEU A 82 3.99 12.19 29.30
CA LEU A 82 5.00 13.15 29.76
C LEU A 82 4.69 14.56 29.28
N PHE A 83 4.47 14.76 27.98
CA PHE A 83 4.17 16.09 27.43
C PHE A 83 2.83 16.65 27.92
N LYS A 84 1.82 15.80 28.16
CA LYS A 84 0.56 16.22 28.79
C LYS A 84 0.76 16.63 30.25
N ALA A 85 1.70 16.03 30.98
CA ALA A 85 2.04 16.43 32.35
C ALA A 85 2.77 17.79 32.34
N VAL A 86 3.73 17.98 31.44
CA VAL A 86 4.42 19.26 31.23
C VAL A 86 3.44 20.37 30.87
N TYR A 87 2.51 20.12 29.95
CA TYR A 87 1.46 21.08 29.60
C TYR A 87 0.58 21.45 30.81
N ARG A 88 0.20 20.47 31.65
CA ARG A 88 -0.61 20.74 32.85
C ARG A 88 0.15 21.58 33.88
N ALA A 89 1.43 21.28 34.13
CA ALA A 89 2.27 22.03 35.06
C ALA A 89 2.53 23.46 34.57
N GLY A 90 2.77 23.62 33.27
CA GLY A 90 3.12 24.91 32.64
C GLY A 90 1.98 25.62 31.91
N LYS A 91 0.71 25.29 32.20
CA LYS A 91 -0.44 25.69 31.35
C LYS A 91 -0.48 27.20 31.06
N ARG A 92 -0.29 28.04 32.07
CA ARG A 92 -0.28 29.50 31.93
C ARG A 92 0.79 29.98 30.95
N VAL A 93 2.00 29.41 31.04
CA VAL A 93 3.13 29.76 30.17
C VAL A 93 2.91 29.24 28.75
N TRP A 94 2.38 28.02 28.63
CA TRP A 94 2.09 27.42 27.33
C TRP A 94 1.04 28.20 26.54
N ASP A 95 -0.06 28.56 27.20
CA ASP A 95 -1.17 29.26 26.56
C ASP A 95 -0.80 30.73 26.24
N ALA A 96 0.10 31.35 27.02
CA ALA A 96 0.60 32.70 26.76
C ALA A 96 1.70 32.75 25.66
N SER A 97 2.53 31.70 25.55
CA SER A 97 3.65 31.66 24.60
C SER A 97 3.17 31.48 23.16
N LEU A 98 3.58 32.41 22.28
CA LEU A 98 3.34 32.28 20.83
C LEU A 98 3.98 31.01 20.26
N PHE A 99 5.19 30.68 20.70
CA PHE A 99 5.94 29.50 20.23
C PHE A 99 5.22 28.20 20.60
N CYS A 100 4.76 28.06 21.84
CA CYS A 100 4.05 26.87 22.30
C CYS A 100 2.69 26.71 21.61
N ARG A 101 1.99 27.82 21.35
CA ARG A 101 0.75 27.82 20.56
C ARG A 101 1.00 27.42 19.10
N LEU A 102 2.07 27.92 18.48
CA LEU A 102 2.46 27.56 17.12
C LEU A 102 2.75 26.06 17.02
N ILE A 103 3.64 25.53 17.86
CA ILE A 103 3.96 24.09 17.85
C ILE A 103 2.72 23.24 18.16
N GLY A 104 1.87 23.67 19.11
CA GLY A 104 0.60 23.03 19.39
C GLY A 104 -0.34 23.01 18.18
N ALA A 105 -0.39 24.10 17.39
CA ALA A 105 -1.16 24.16 16.15
C ALA A 105 -0.58 23.22 15.08
N LEU A 106 0.74 23.28 14.84
CA LEU A 106 1.44 22.40 13.90
C LEU A 106 1.26 20.92 14.25
N GLY A 107 1.35 20.56 15.53
CA GLY A 107 1.12 19.19 16.00
C GLY A 107 -0.32 18.72 15.82
N GLY A 108 -1.31 19.63 15.90
CA GLY A 108 -2.70 19.35 15.54
C GLY A 108 -2.93 19.15 14.05
N ALA A 109 -2.04 19.70 13.22
CA ALA A 109 -2.01 19.54 11.77
C ALA A 109 -0.98 18.50 11.31
N SER A 110 -0.51 17.62 12.19
CA SER A 110 0.55 16.63 11.89
C SER A 110 0.22 15.70 10.71
N PHE A 111 -1.07 15.45 10.43
CA PHE A 111 -1.52 14.72 9.23
C PHE A 111 -1.10 15.40 7.92
N LEU A 112 -1.07 16.74 7.87
CA LEU A 112 -0.59 17.52 6.73
C LEU A 112 0.90 17.25 6.51
N PHE A 113 1.69 17.31 7.57
CA PHE A 113 3.13 17.10 7.50
C PHE A 113 3.50 15.66 7.11
N LEU A 114 2.70 14.67 7.52
CA LEU A 114 2.87 13.30 7.03
C LEU A 114 2.58 13.21 5.52
N GLY A 115 1.51 13.86 5.03
CA GLY A 115 1.23 13.93 3.59
C GLY A 115 2.35 14.64 2.81
N LEU A 116 2.87 15.76 3.34
CA LEU A 116 4.02 16.47 2.75
C LEU A 116 5.29 15.63 2.76
N PHE A 117 5.55 14.88 3.83
CA PHE A 117 6.66 13.95 3.90
C PHE A 117 6.57 12.87 2.81
N MET A 118 5.39 12.27 2.62
CA MET A 118 5.15 11.32 1.52
C MET A 118 5.37 11.98 0.15
N MET A 119 4.87 13.21 -0.04
CA MET A 119 5.07 13.97 -1.28
C MET A 119 6.55 14.20 -1.58
N VAL A 120 7.32 14.71 -0.61
CA VAL A 120 8.75 14.95 -0.76
C VAL A 120 9.51 13.64 -1.03
N MET A 121 9.21 12.58 -0.28
CA MET A 121 9.85 11.27 -0.50
C MET A 121 9.67 10.74 -1.93
N LEU A 122 8.50 10.97 -2.54
CA LEU A 122 8.19 10.52 -3.90
C LEU A 122 8.80 11.42 -4.98
N MET A 123 9.13 12.67 -4.65
CA MET A 123 9.68 13.68 -5.57
C MET A 123 11.20 13.80 -5.51
N THR A 124 11.85 13.27 -4.49
CA THR A 124 13.31 13.40 -4.33
C THR A 124 14.05 12.39 -5.22
N PRO A 125 14.99 12.82 -6.09
CA PRO A 125 15.82 11.92 -6.90
C PRO A 125 16.55 10.85 -6.07
N HIS A 126 16.79 9.66 -6.65
CA HIS A 126 17.47 8.55 -5.97
C HIS A 126 18.81 8.94 -5.36
N ALA A 127 19.65 9.61 -6.15
CA ALA A 127 20.98 10.06 -5.73
C ALA A 127 20.98 11.01 -4.52
N MET A 128 19.86 11.71 -4.27
CA MET A 128 19.74 12.67 -3.17
C MET A 128 19.04 12.08 -1.93
N TRP A 129 18.58 10.83 -2.00
CA TRP A 129 17.81 10.23 -0.91
C TRP A 129 18.61 9.20 -0.16
N ASN A 130 18.74 9.42 1.15
CA ASN A 130 19.18 8.41 2.08
C ASN A 130 17.98 7.84 2.84
N ASN A 131 17.89 6.52 2.97
CA ASN A 131 16.79 5.87 3.70
C ASN A 131 16.74 6.25 5.19
N VAL A 132 17.84 6.77 5.75
CA VAL A 132 17.86 7.40 7.09
C VAL A 132 16.90 8.58 7.18
N TYR A 133 16.69 9.33 6.09
CA TYR A 133 15.70 10.42 6.06
C TYR A 133 14.29 9.92 6.30
N GLY A 134 13.98 8.68 5.90
CA GLY A 134 12.72 8.03 6.21
C GLY A 134 12.50 7.88 7.72
N LEU A 135 13.51 7.34 8.41
CA LEU A 135 13.49 7.18 9.86
C LEU A 135 13.42 8.54 10.57
N MET A 136 14.28 9.48 10.19
CA MET A 136 14.29 10.83 10.76
C MET A 136 12.94 11.53 10.59
N GLY A 137 12.33 11.41 9.41
CA GLY A 137 11.00 11.94 9.13
C GLY A 137 9.92 11.32 10.02
N ALA A 138 9.88 9.99 10.13
CA ALA A 138 8.91 9.30 11.00
C ALA A 138 9.10 9.66 12.48
N VAL A 139 10.33 9.75 12.97
CA VAL A 139 10.63 10.16 14.35
C VAL A 139 10.26 11.63 14.58
N ALA A 140 10.60 12.53 13.67
CA ALA A 140 10.26 13.95 13.76
C ALA A 140 8.74 14.17 13.76
N LEU A 141 8.00 13.47 12.89
CA LEU A 141 6.53 13.50 12.85
C LEU A 141 5.91 12.91 14.12
N THR A 142 6.50 11.85 14.67
CA THR A 142 6.10 11.30 15.97
C THR A 142 6.30 12.33 17.07
N GLY A 143 7.46 13.00 17.12
CA GLY A 143 7.72 14.10 18.06
C GLY A 143 6.70 15.23 17.92
N LEU A 144 6.45 15.68 16.68
CA LEU A 144 5.46 16.73 16.40
C LEU A 144 4.04 16.33 16.86
N PHE A 145 3.64 15.09 16.63
CA PHE A 145 2.36 14.56 17.11
C PHE A 145 2.30 14.50 18.64
N VAL A 146 3.35 14.00 19.30
CA VAL A 146 3.45 13.90 20.75
C VAL A 146 3.32 15.28 21.40
N VAL A 147 4.06 16.28 20.91
CA VAL A 147 3.96 17.65 21.41
C VAL A 147 2.58 18.24 21.11
N GLY A 148 2.03 18.00 19.90
CA GLY A 148 0.67 18.40 19.54
C GLY A 148 -0.43 17.77 20.41
N SER A 149 -0.17 16.58 20.98
CA SER A 149 -1.11 15.90 21.86
C SER A 149 -1.21 16.54 23.25
N ALA A 150 -0.22 17.34 23.64
CA ALA A 150 -0.09 17.90 24.99
C ALA A 150 -1.31 18.73 25.41
N SER A 151 -1.80 19.60 24.51
CA SER A 151 -3.00 20.43 24.70
C SER A 151 -4.30 19.74 24.30
N ARG A 152 -4.26 18.48 23.83
CA ARG A 152 -5.41 17.76 23.28
C ARG A 152 -5.63 16.42 24.01
N PRO A 153 -6.51 16.36 25.02
CA PRO A 153 -6.63 15.19 25.90
C PRO A 153 -6.96 13.89 25.15
N LYS A 154 -7.78 13.98 24.09
CA LYS A 154 -8.20 12.84 23.25
C LYS A 154 -7.12 12.32 22.28
N HIS A 155 -6.04 13.08 22.05
CA HIS A 155 -4.96 12.67 21.14
C HIS A 155 -3.98 11.77 21.87
N ARG A 156 -3.74 10.57 21.33
CA ARG A 156 -2.80 9.57 21.83
C ARG A 156 -2.38 8.67 20.67
N LEU A 157 -1.30 7.92 20.84
CA LEU A 157 -0.90 6.90 19.87
C LEU A 157 -1.80 5.66 20.05
N GLU A 158 -2.52 5.28 18.99
CA GLU A 158 -3.62 4.32 19.04
C GLU A 158 -3.21 2.90 18.61
N LEU A 159 -2.24 2.30 19.31
CA LEU A 159 -1.82 0.92 19.05
C LEU A 159 -2.98 -0.09 19.16
N ASP A 160 -3.90 0.14 20.09
CA ASP A 160 -5.08 -0.68 20.33
C ASP A 160 -5.99 -0.81 19.12
N THR A 161 -5.99 0.19 18.24
CA THR A 161 -6.78 0.16 16.99
C THR A 161 -6.16 -0.70 15.89
N LEU A 162 -4.85 -0.95 15.93
CA LEU A 162 -4.12 -1.74 14.93
C LEU A 162 -4.29 -3.27 15.13
N GLY A 163 -4.86 -3.68 16.26
CA GLY A 163 -5.08 -5.07 16.60
C GLY A 163 -3.82 -5.84 17.02
N PRO A 164 -3.96 -7.12 17.40
CA PRO A 164 -2.89 -7.92 18.01
C PRO A 164 -1.76 -8.28 17.03
N TYR A 165 -2.09 -8.49 15.77
CA TYR A 165 -1.15 -9.06 14.80
C TYR A 165 -0.05 -8.08 14.40
N MET A 166 -0.28 -6.76 14.49
CA MET A 166 0.77 -5.78 14.26
C MET A 166 1.83 -5.87 15.36
N THR A 167 1.39 -6.02 16.61
CA THR A 167 2.29 -6.23 17.75
C THR A 167 3.04 -7.55 17.65
N PHE A 168 2.38 -8.63 17.24
CA PHE A 168 3.06 -9.91 17.02
C PHE A 168 4.08 -9.85 15.90
N TYR A 169 3.73 -9.25 14.77
CA TYR A 169 4.67 -9.02 13.68
C TYR A 169 5.92 -8.26 14.17
N MET A 170 5.73 -7.12 14.85
CA MET A 170 6.86 -6.36 15.39
C MET A 170 7.66 -7.13 16.44
N ALA A 171 7.03 -7.96 17.26
CA ALA A 171 7.74 -8.83 18.19
C ALA A 171 8.64 -9.83 17.44
N PHE A 172 8.16 -10.43 16.36
CA PHE A 172 8.99 -11.33 15.54
C PHE A 172 10.10 -10.61 14.78
N ILE A 173 9.89 -9.36 14.36
CA ILE A 173 10.97 -8.50 13.84
C ILE A 173 12.07 -8.29 14.90
N CYS A 174 11.70 -8.02 16.16
CA CYS A 174 12.66 -7.91 17.26
C CYS A 174 13.39 -9.24 17.52
N ILE A 175 12.67 -10.37 17.49
CA ILE A 175 13.24 -11.71 17.68
C ILE A 175 14.23 -12.03 16.54
N ALA A 176 13.89 -11.72 15.30
CA ALA A 176 14.76 -11.92 14.13
C ALA A 176 16.03 -11.06 14.21
N LEU A 177 15.95 -9.82 14.72
CA LEU A 177 17.13 -9.00 14.98
C LEU A 177 18.03 -9.62 16.06
N ALA A 178 17.45 -10.01 17.20
CA ALA A 178 18.19 -10.64 18.29
C ALA A 178 18.77 -12.00 17.87
N GLY A 179 18.07 -12.69 16.98
CA GLY A 179 18.44 -13.98 16.45
C GLY A 179 19.34 -13.95 15.20
N SER A 180 19.70 -12.78 14.69
CA SER A 180 20.40 -12.65 13.42
C SER A 180 21.82 -13.22 13.45
N LEU A 181 22.24 -13.84 12.35
CA LEU A 181 23.64 -14.23 12.11
C LEU A 181 24.59 -13.02 12.05
N SER A 182 24.06 -11.82 11.78
CA SER A 182 24.81 -10.57 11.87
C SER A 182 23.91 -9.41 12.29
N THR A 183 23.86 -9.14 13.60
CA THR A 183 23.05 -8.05 14.17
C THR A 183 23.39 -6.68 13.56
N ARG A 184 24.68 -6.41 13.27
CA ARG A 184 25.12 -5.14 12.67
C ARG A 184 24.49 -4.89 11.30
N LEU A 185 24.39 -5.92 10.46
CA LEU A 185 23.79 -5.82 9.13
C LEU A 185 22.26 -5.72 9.24
N SER A 186 21.66 -6.49 10.16
CA SER A 186 20.21 -6.47 10.41
C SER A 186 19.68 -5.17 11.00
N LEU A 187 20.50 -4.43 11.76
CA LEU A 187 20.05 -3.24 12.49
C LEU A 187 19.50 -2.16 11.56
N ARG A 188 20.09 -2.01 10.36
CA ARG A 188 19.60 -1.06 9.35
C ARG A 188 18.19 -1.42 8.88
N PHE A 189 17.94 -2.70 8.60
CA PHE A 189 16.64 -3.18 8.14
C PHE A 189 15.59 -3.16 9.27
N PHE A 190 16.00 -3.45 10.51
CA PHE A 190 15.16 -3.23 11.68
C PHE A 190 14.66 -1.77 11.75
N ALA A 191 15.54 -0.79 11.51
CA ALA A 191 15.15 0.61 11.47
C ALA A 191 14.13 0.92 10.36
N PHE A 192 14.18 0.22 9.22
CA PHE A 192 13.17 0.35 8.16
C PHE A 192 11.82 -0.24 8.59
N HIS A 193 11.80 -1.40 9.25
CA HIS A 193 10.57 -1.96 9.85
C HIS A 193 9.99 -1.03 10.93
N LEU A 194 10.84 -0.47 11.79
CA LEU A 194 10.43 0.52 12.80
C LEU A 194 9.83 1.77 12.15
N THR A 195 10.43 2.26 11.07
CA THR A 195 9.91 3.39 10.30
C THR A 195 8.51 3.08 9.73
N GLY A 196 8.35 1.91 9.09
CA GLY A 196 7.05 1.46 8.58
C GLY A 196 5.98 1.36 9.68
N PHE A 197 6.33 0.76 10.82
CA PHE A 197 5.45 0.69 11.99
C PHE A 197 5.03 2.07 12.51
N LEU A 198 5.97 3.01 12.63
CA LEU A 198 5.67 4.38 13.04
C LEU A 198 4.74 5.06 12.04
N LEU A 199 4.96 4.91 10.73
CA LEU A 199 4.08 5.46 9.71
C LEU A 199 2.64 4.94 9.86
N VAL A 200 2.44 3.62 10.03
CA VAL A 200 1.10 3.05 10.28
C VAL A 200 0.46 3.67 11.52
N LEU A 201 1.20 3.68 12.63
CA LEU A 201 0.71 4.20 13.91
C LEU A 201 0.33 5.68 13.80
N LEU A 202 1.14 6.49 13.10
CA LEU A 202 0.89 7.90 12.89
C LEU A 202 -0.32 8.14 11.99
N VAL A 203 -0.45 7.45 10.84
CA VAL A 203 -1.63 7.59 9.96
C VAL A 203 -2.92 7.35 10.74
N VAL A 204 -2.98 6.26 11.52
CA VAL A 204 -4.18 5.92 12.30
C VAL A 204 -4.40 6.90 13.45
N SER A 205 -3.36 7.31 14.16
CA SER A 205 -3.48 8.19 15.33
C SER A 205 -3.84 9.64 14.95
N MET A 206 -3.32 10.14 13.82
CA MET A 206 -3.55 11.51 13.35
C MET A 206 -4.93 11.72 12.73
N VAL A 207 -5.47 10.70 12.05
CA VAL A 207 -6.75 10.80 11.33
C VAL A 207 -7.92 10.67 12.30
N ARG A 208 -8.79 11.69 12.30
CA ARG A 208 -10.06 11.74 13.05
C ARG A 208 -11.25 12.14 12.19
N LYS A 209 -11.00 12.71 11.01
CA LYS A 209 -12.01 13.10 10.02
C LYS A 209 -11.58 12.62 8.63
N TYR A 210 -12.56 12.40 7.75
CA TYR A 210 -12.29 11.99 6.37
C TYR A 210 -11.41 13.00 5.62
N GLU A 211 -11.63 14.29 5.82
CA GLU A 211 -10.92 15.36 5.11
C GLU A 211 -9.41 15.36 5.44
N GLN A 212 -9.02 14.93 6.64
CA GLN A 212 -7.62 14.80 7.04
C GLN A 212 -6.95 13.64 6.30
N LEU A 213 -7.64 12.51 6.18
CA LEU A 213 -7.17 11.36 5.40
C LEU A 213 -7.09 11.71 3.92
N GLN A 214 -8.14 12.36 3.38
CA GLN A 214 -8.20 12.80 2.00
C GLN A 214 -7.03 13.72 1.66
N LEU A 215 -6.72 14.72 2.50
CA LEU A 215 -5.60 15.63 2.27
C LEU A 215 -4.25 14.90 2.30
N MET A 216 -4.05 14.02 3.29
CA MET A 216 -2.82 13.23 3.42
C MET A 216 -2.57 12.37 2.17
N VAL A 217 -3.61 11.67 1.69
CA VAL A 217 -3.55 10.85 0.48
C VAL A 217 -3.38 11.72 -0.78
N ALA A 218 -4.07 12.86 -0.86
CA ALA A 218 -3.94 13.77 -2.00
C ALA A 218 -2.52 14.33 -2.15
N LEU A 219 -1.81 14.60 -1.05
CA LEU A 219 -0.41 15.01 -1.10
C LEU A 219 0.53 13.90 -1.56
N ALA A 220 0.31 12.65 -1.11
CA ALA A 220 1.04 11.50 -1.62
C ALA A 220 0.80 11.30 -3.13
N VAL A 221 -0.47 11.42 -3.58
CA VAL A 221 -0.84 11.35 -5.00
C VAL A 221 -0.26 12.50 -5.80
N LEU A 222 -0.14 13.70 -5.22
CA LEU A 222 0.54 14.83 -5.87
C LEU A 222 2.02 14.52 -6.10
N GLY A 223 2.72 13.98 -5.09
CA GLY A 223 4.10 13.52 -5.23
C GLY A 223 4.26 12.45 -6.31
N LEU A 224 3.35 11.47 -6.33
CA LEU A 224 3.28 10.46 -7.40
C LEU A 224 3.06 11.10 -8.77
N SER A 225 2.20 12.11 -8.87
CA SER A 225 1.89 12.78 -10.14
C SER A 225 3.11 13.49 -10.72
N VAL A 226 3.90 14.15 -9.86
CA VAL A 226 5.16 14.77 -10.26
C VAL A 226 6.18 13.72 -10.72
N ALA A 227 6.30 12.61 -9.99
CA ALA A 227 7.13 11.48 -10.42
C ALA A 227 6.64 10.88 -11.74
N ALA A 228 5.32 10.77 -11.96
CA ALA A 228 4.72 10.30 -13.19
C ALA A 228 5.00 11.23 -14.37
N LEU A 229 4.88 12.55 -14.18
CA LEU A 229 5.23 13.54 -15.19
C LEU A 229 6.71 13.42 -15.59
N TYR A 230 7.62 13.29 -14.61
CA TYR A 230 9.03 13.10 -14.88
C TYR A 230 9.31 11.77 -15.58
N GLY A 231 8.59 10.70 -15.24
CA GLY A 231 8.67 9.42 -15.94
C GLY A 231 8.19 9.51 -17.40
N CYS A 232 7.08 10.20 -17.65
CA CYS A 232 6.63 10.46 -19.02
C CYS A 232 7.65 11.31 -19.80
N TYR A 233 8.29 12.28 -19.16
CA TYR A 233 9.39 13.03 -19.76
C TYR A 233 10.59 12.12 -20.11
N GLN A 234 11.00 11.23 -19.20
CA GLN A 234 12.02 10.20 -19.48
C GLN A 234 11.65 9.31 -20.66
N SER A 235 10.38 8.92 -20.78
CA SER A 235 9.89 8.15 -21.92
C SER A 235 10.02 8.90 -23.25
N TYR A 236 9.88 10.22 -23.24
CA TYR A 236 9.98 11.06 -24.43
C TYR A 236 11.42 11.28 -24.87
N ILE A 237 12.33 11.57 -23.94
CA ILE A 237 13.76 11.77 -24.26
C ILE A 237 14.50 10.45 -24.55
N GLY A 238 13.93 9.33 -24.12
CA GLY A 238 14.59 8.03 -24.15
C GLY A 238 15.51 7.83 -22.95
N VAL A 239 15.57 6.59 -22.47
CA VAL A 239 16.51 6.15 -21.44
C VAL A 239 17.27 4.95 -21.94
N ASP A 240 18.47 4.73 -21.40
CA ASP A 240 19.35 3.66 -21.85
C ASP A 240 18.72 2.28 -21.64
N ILE A 241 19.04 1.37 -22.56
CA ILE A 241 18.60 -0.02 -22.48
C ILE A 241 19.55 -0.79 -21.56
N VAL A 242 19.00 -1.34 -20.48
CA VAL A 242 19.75 -2.14 -19.50
C VAL A 242 19.47 -3.62 -19.73
N ALA A 243 20.47 -4.36 -20.21
CA ALA A 243 20.34 -5.78 -20.57
C ALA A 243 19.91 -6.69 -19.40
N SER A 244 20.25 -6.35 -18.16
CA SER A 244 19.81 -7.12 -16.98
C SER A 244 18.33 -6.95 -16.63
N GLN A 245 17.65 -5.96 -17.22
CA GLN A 245 16.26 -5.63 -16.90
C GLN A 245 15.24 -6.18 -17.92
N GLN A 246 15.71 -6.69 -19.06
CA GLN A 246 14.86 -7.22 -20.13
C GLN A 246 15.61 -8.20 -21.03
N ASP A 247 14.88 -9.19 -21.54
CA ASP A 247 15.39 -10.08 -22.57
C ASP A 247 15.40 -9.37 -23.93
N MET A 248 16.58 -9.20 -24.50
CA MET A 248 16.78 -8.45 -25.75
C MET A 248 16.28 -9.22 -26.99
N ASN A 249 16.20 -10.55 -26.91
CA ASN A 249 15.75 -11.38 -28.02
C ASN A 249 14.22 -11.45 -28.08
N LEU A 250 13.57 -11.57 -26.91
CA LEU A 250 12.10 -11.64 -26.83
C LEU A 250 11.43 -10.26 -26.89
N ASN A 251 12.14 -9.18 -26.59
CA ASN A 251 11.60 -7.81 -26.55
C ASN A 251 12.31 -6.89 -27.56
N GLN A 252 12.48 -7.35 -28.80
CA GLN A 252 13.10 -6.54 -29.85
C GLN A 252 12.34 -5.23 -30.08
N GLY A 253 13.08 -4.14 -30.25
CA GLY A 253 12.51 -2.80 -30.45
C GLY A 253 11.93 -2.14 -29.17
N MET A 254 12.01 -2.80 -28.02
CA MET A 254 11.57 -2.22 -26.75
C MET A 254 12.54 -1.11 -26.29
N PRO A 255 12.05 0.12 -26.02
CA PRO A 255 12.88 1.20 -25.52
C PRO A 255 13.35 0.93 -24.08
N GLY A 256 14.31 1.72 -23.60
CA GLY A 256 14.73 1.67 -22.20
C GLY A 256 13.56 1.92 -21.24
N ARG A 257 13.64 1.31 -20.07
CA ARG A 257 12.55 1.29 -19.08
C ARG A 257 12.61 2.50 -18.16
N VAL A 258 11.51 3.24 -18.07
CA VAL A 258 11.41 4.46 -17.26
C VAL A 258 11.42 4.17 -15.76
N TYR A 259 12.24 4.91 -15.00
CA TYR A 259 12.40 4.75 -13.55
C TYR A 259 12.12 6.01 -12.72
N SER A 260 11.86 7.15 -13.37
CA SER A 260 11.60 8.44 -12.73
C SER A 260 12.66 8.77 -11.65
N PHE A 261 12.26 9.13 -10.43
CA PHE A 261 13.15 9.43 -9.31
C PHE A 261 13.67 8.19 -8.55
N PHE A 262 13.36 6.96 -9.00
CA PHE A 262 13.51 5.74 -8.21
C PHE A 262 14.66 4.81 -8.64
N ASP A 263 15.44 5.20 -9.66
CA ASP A 263 16.62 4.49 -10.22
C ASP A 263 16.35 3.10 -10.83
N ASN A 264 15.22 2.48 -10.47
CA ASN A 264 14.78 1.20 -11.00
C ASN A 264 13.31 1.30 -11.46
N PRO A 265 12.98 0.80 -12.67
CA PRO A 265 11.64 0.86 -13.23
C PRO A 265 10.60 0.06 -12.42
N ASN A 266 10.99 -1.08 -11.82
CA ASN A 266 10.08 -1.87 -10.98
C ASN A 266 9.65 -1.06 -9.75
N ASN A 267 10.59 -0.37 -9.10
CA ASN A 267 10.29 0.44 -7.93
C ASN A 267 9.26 1.51 -8.23
N PHE A 268 9.45 2.20 -9.34
CA PHE A 268 8.55 3.26 -9.76
C PHE A 268 7.15 2.70 -10.12
N ALA A 269 7.11 1.57 -10.82
CA ALA A 269 5.87 0.89 -11.17
C ALA A 269 5.09 0.41 -9.92
N GLU A 270 5.77 -0.05 -8.87
CA GLU A 270 5.18 -0.40 -7.58
C GLU A 270 4.55 0.80 -6.87
N GLN A 271 5.21 1.97 -6.89
CA GLN A 271 4.66 3.21 -6.34
C GLN A 271 3.37 3.62 -7.06
N LEU A 272 3.37 3.53 -8.39
CA LEU A 272 2.18 3.76 -9.22
C LEU A 272 1.06 2.77 -8.87
N ALA A 273 1.37 1.46 -8.78
CA ALA A 273 0.39 0.43 -8.45
C ALA A 273 -0.25 0.62 -7.06
N MET A 274 0.51 1.09 -6.07
CA MET A 274 0.01 1.35 -4.71
C MET A 274 -0.87 2.62 -4.62
N LEU A 275 -0.56 3.67 -5.38
CA LEU A 275 -1.17 4.99 -5.18
C LEU A 275 -2.22 5.37 -6.25
N LEU A 276 -2.19 4.79 -7.45
CA LEU A 276 -3.20 5.05 -8.49
C LEU A 276 -4.63 4.64 -8.09
N PRO A 277 -4.87 3.50 -7.40
CA PRO A 277 -6.22 3.19 -6.92
C PRO A 277 -6.73 4.23 -5.92
N LEU A 278 -5.86 4.77 -5.06
CA LEU A 278 -6.23 5.86 -4.14
C LEU A 278 -6.60 7.13 -4.90
N ASN A 279 -5.89 7.45 -5.98
CA ASN A 279 -6.23 8.58 -6.86
C ASN A 279 -7.60 8.38 -7.55
N LEU A 280 -7.96 7.14 -7.90
CA LEU A 280 -9.30 6.83 -8.40
C LEU A 280 -10.39 7.10 -7.35
N ALA A 281 -10.15 6.78 -6.07
CA ALA A 281 -11.07 7.18 -5.00
C ALA A 281 -11.15 8.71 -4.84
N LEU A 282 -10.03 9.44 -4.93
CA LEU A 282 -10.02 10.91 -4.92
C LEU A 282 -10.84 11.48 -6.08
N PHE A 283 -10.70 10.93 -7.29
CA PHE A 283 -11.49 11.33 -8.47
C PHE A 283 -12.99 11.19 -8.23
N LEU A 284 -13.42 10.07 -7.63
CA LEU A 284 -14.84 9.83 -7.34
C LEU A 284 -15.40 10.68 -6.20
N ASN A 285 -14.54 11.13 -5.28
CA ASN A 285 -14.94 11.90 -4.09
C ASN A 285 -14.77 13.41 -4.25
N SER A 286 -14.14 13.87 -5.33
CA SER A 286 -13.84 15.28 -5.55
C SER A 286 -14.91 16.00 -6.38
N HIS A 287 -15.02 17.32 -6.16
CA HIS A 287 -15.74 18.23 -7.06
C HIS A 287 -14.98 18.42 -8.38
N TRP A 288 -15.57 19.14 -9.34
CA TRP A 288 -15.09 19.23 -10.72
C TRP A 288 -13.59 19.58 -10.87
N ARG A 289 -13.04 20.52 -10.08
CA ARG A 289 -11.61 20.89 -10.14
C ARG A 289 -10.71 19.75 -9.69
N GLY A 290 -11.00 19.17 -8.52
CA GLY A 290 -10.25 18.02 -8.01
C GLY A 290 -10.41 16.80 -8.92
N LYS A 291 -11.59 16.63 -9.52
CA LYS A 291 -11.87 15.57 -10.49
C LYS A 291 -11.02 15.71 -11.75
N LEU A 292 -10.89 16.92 -12.30
CA LEU A 292 -10.01 17.20 -13.42
C LEU A 292 -8.54 16.92 -13.06
N LEU A 293 -8.07 17.41 -11.92
CA LEU A 293 -6.68 17.18 -11.47
C LEU A 293 -6.39 15.69 -11.25
N SER A 294 -7.28 14.96 -10.59
CA SER A 294 -7.17 13.51 -10.42
C SER A 294 -7.21 12.78 -11.77
N LEU A 295 -8.04 13.21 -12.72
CA LEU A 295 -8.09 12.60 -14.05
C LEU A 295 -6.78 12.79 -14.83
N LEU A 296 -6.22 14.00 -14.81
CA LEU A 296 -4.91 14.28 -15.42
C LEU A 296 -3.81 13.42 -14.77
N SER A 297 -3.80 13.36 -13.44
CA SER A 297 -2.89 12.53 -12.66
C SER A 297 -3.02 11.03 -12.99
N LEU A 298 -4.25 10.52 -13.12
CA LEU A 298 -4.51 9.13 -13.54
C LEU A 298 -3.98 8.89 -14.95
N GLY A 299 -4.25 9.79 -15.90
CA GLY A 299 -3.77 9.67 -17.28
C GLY A 299 -2.26 9.59 -17.37
N VAL A 300 -1.55 10.54 -16.73
CA VAL A 300 -0.09 10.55 -16.68
C VAL A 300 0.44 9.30 -15.97
N GLY A 301 -0.19 8.88 -14.87
CA GLY A 301 0.20 7.67 -14.14
C GLY A 301 0.04 6.38 -14.95
N LEU A 302 -1.01 6.26 -15.77
CA LEU A 302 -1.23 5.12 -16.66
C LEU A 302 -0.20 5.07 -17.80
N VAL A 303 0.15 6.23 -18.37
CA VAL A 303 1.24 6.30 -19.36
C VAL A 303 2.57 5.92 -18.71
N ALA A 304 2.87 6.47 -17.52
CA ALA A 304 4.10 6.20 -16.80
C ALA A 304 4.25 4.72 -16.42
N ILE A 305 3.19 4.06 -15.90
CA ILE A 305 3.27 2.63 -15.57
C ILE A 305 3.46 1.78 -16.82
N GLY A 306 2.85 2.14 -17.96
CA GLY A 306 3.13 1.52 -19.26
C GLY A 306 4.60 1.66 -19.66
N ALA A 307 5.17 2.86 -19.55
CA ALA A 307 6.57 3.13 -19.90
C ALA A 307 7.60 2.45 -18.97
N THR A 308 7.19 1.92 -17.81
CA THR A 308 8.08 1.11 -16.95
C THR A 308 8.30 -0.31 -17.45
N TYR A 309 7.41 -0.84 -18.29
CA TYR A 309 7.40 -2.23 -18.77
C TYR A 309 7.49 -3.30 -17.66
N GLY A 310 7.02 -2.97 -16.45
CA GLY A 310 6.97 -3.86 -15.29
C GLY A 310 5.74 -4.77 -15.31
N ARG A 311 5.90 -5.99 -15.86
CA ARG A 311 4.79 -6.97 -16.01
C ARG A 311 4.06 -7.26 -14.70
N ALA A 312 4.80 -7.52 -13.62
CA ALA A 312 4.23 -7.78 -12.31
C ALA A 312 3.37 -6.60 -11.82
N SER A 313 3.85 -5.36 -12.02
CA SER A 313 3.14 -4.15 -11.62
C SER A 313 1.89 -3.87 -12.46
N TRP A 314 1.89 -4.23 -13.75
CA TRP A 314 0.68 -4.18 -14.58
C TRP A 314 -0.39 -5.16 -14.08
N ILE A 315 -0.01 -6.42 -13.79
CA ILE A 315 -0.91 -7.43 -13.21
C ILE A 315 -1.41 -6.96 -11.84
N GLY A 316 -0.51 -6.42 -11.01
CA GLY A 316 -0.83 -5.87 -9.69
C GLY A 316 -1.83 -4.71 -9.76
N LEU A 317 -1.62 -3.75 -10.65
CA LEU A 317 -2.55 -2.63 -10.85
C LEU A 317 -3.91 -3.11 -11.39
N ALA A 318 -3.91 -4.02 -12.37
CA ALA A 318 -5.15 -4.60 -12.88
C ALA A 318 -5.92 -5.33 -11.78
N GLY A 319 -5.24 -6.13 -10.96
CA GLY A 319 -5.81 -6.78 -9.77
C GLY A 319 -6.33 -5.77 -8.74
N ALA A 320 -5.60 -4.67 -8.51
CA ALA A 320 -6.05 -3.62 -7.60
C ALA A 320 -7.34 -2.93 -8.06
N VAL A 321 -7.42 -2.60 -9.36
CA VAL A 321 -8.63 -2.01 -9.96
C VAL A 321 -9.78 -3.00 -9.96
N LEU A 322 -9.52 -4.29 -10.25
CA LEU A 322 -10.53 -5.34 -10.19
C LEU A 322 -11.13 -5.46 -8.78
N VAL A 323 -10.29 -5.53 -7.74
CA VAL A 323 -10.77 -5.59 -6.35
C VAL A 323 -11.53 -4.32 -5.97
N PHE A 324 -11.04 -3.14 -6.36
CA PHE A 324 -11.74 -1.88 -6.13
C PHE A 324 -13.13 -1.86 -6.75
N LEU A 325 -13.26 -2.26 -8.01
CA LEU A 325 -14.54 -2.34 -8.72
C LEU A 325 -15.44 -3.41 -8.13
N ALA A 326 -14.91 -4.59 -7.82
CA ALA A 326 -15.65 -5.68 -7.19
C ALA A 326 -16.30 -5.25 -5.86
N LEU A 327 -15.55 -4.52 -5.02
CA LEU A 327 -16.07 -4.00 -3.77
C LEU A 327 -17.14 -2.91 -3.99
N LEU A 328 -16.92 -1.98 -4.93
CA LEU A 328 -17.88 -0.91 -5.18
C LEU A 328 -19.18 -1.39 -5.82
N ASN A 329 -19.06 -2.17 -6.89
CA ASN A 329 -20.16 -2.77 -7.63
C ASN A 329 -19.61 -3.82 -8.61
N TRP A 330 -19.82 -5.09 -8.28
CA TRP A 330 -19.38 -6.27 -9.03
C TRP A 330 -19.73 -6.24 -10.53
N ARG A 331 -20.83 -5.58 -10.92
CA ARG A 331 -21.26 -5.47 -12.32
C ARG A 331 -20.24 -4.76 -13.23
N TRP A 332 -19.34 -3.97 -12.67
CA TRP A 332 -18.25 -3.34 -13.43
C TRP A 332 -17.06 -4.27 -13.68
N VAL A 333 -16.96 -5.41 -12.98
CA VAL A 333 -15.84 -6.35 -13.17
C VAL A 333 -15.86 -6.96 -14.58
N PRO A 334 -16.96 -7.51 -15.11
CA PRO A 334 -16.99 -8.01 -16.48
C PRO A 334 -16.75 -6.91 -17.51
N VAL A 335 -17.28 -5.70 -17.28
CA VAL A 335 -17.04 -4.55 -18.16
C VAL A 335 -15.55 -4.20 -18.19
N PHE A 336 -14.89 -4.15 -17.04
CA PHE A 336 -13.45 -3.91 -16.95
C PHE A 336 -12.63 -4.98 -17.68
N LEU A 337 -12.97 -6.27 -17.50
CA LEU A 337 -12.29 -7.37 -18.19
C LEU A 337 -12.50 -7.31 -19.71
N LEU A 338 -13.72 -7.01 -20.17
CA LEU A 338 -14.02 -6.86 -21.60
C LEU A 338 -13.34 -5.64 -22.22
N VAL A 339 -13.34 -4.50 -21.53
CA VAL A 339 -12.62 -3.30 -21.98
C VAL A 339 -11.11 -3.55 -22.01
N GLY A 340 -10.57 -4.24 -21.00
CA GLY A 340 -9.16 -4.64 -20.97
C GLY A 340 -8.79 -5.54 -22.14
N LEU A 341 -9.60 -6.55 -22.44
CA LEU A 341 -9.42 -7.44 -23.60
C LEU A 341 -9.55 -6.68 -24.92
N ALA A 342 -10.55 -5.82 -25.05
CA ALA A 342 -10.79 -5.00 -26.24
C ALA A 342 -9.69 -3.95 -26.45
N ALA A 343 -8.96 -3.55 -25.41
CA ALA A 343 -7.85 -2.61 -25.50
C ALA A 343 -6.57 -3.24 -26.05
N ILE A 344 -6.38 -4.58 -25.94
CA ILE A 344 -5.14 -5.27 -26.33
C ILE A 344 -4.71 -4.94 -27.78
N PRO A 345 -5.59 -4.99 -28.80
CA PRO A 345 -5.20 -4.69 -30.18
C PRO A 345 -4.76 -3.24 -30.43
N PHE A 346 -5.11 -2.33 -29.52
CA PHE A 346 -4.77 -0.90 -29.62
C PHE A 346 -3.50 -0.55 -28.83
N LEU A 347 -2.88 -1.53 -28.16
CA LEU A 347 -1.63 -1.31 -27.44
C LEU A 347 -0.45 -1.20 -28.42
N PRO A 348 0.57 -0.39 -28.11
CA PRO A 348 1.83 -0.41 -28.85
C PRO A 348 2.42 -1.81 -28.92
N GLU A 349 3.03 -2.15 -30.05
CA GLU A 349 3.62 -3.48 -30.30
C GLU A 349 4.60 -3.90 -29.18
N THR A 350 5.41 -2.96 -28.69
CA THR A 350 6.35 -3.20 -27.58
C THR A 350 5.64 -3.63 -26.29
N ILE A 351 4.48 -3.05 -25.97
CA ILE A 351 3.67 -3.42 -24.80
C ILE A 351 3.00 -4.78 -25.04
N TYR A 352 2.48 -5.00 -26.25
CA TYR A 352 1.86 -6.27 -26.62
C TYR A 352 2.85 -7.44 -26.50
N ASN A 353 4.05 -7.31 -27.08
CA ASN A 353 5.12 -8.30 -26.97
C ASN A 353 5.49 -8.56 -25.51
N ARG A 354 5.56 -7.50 -24.69
CA ARG A 354 5.83 -7.62 -23.25
C ARG A 354 4.73 -8.36 -22.49
N ILE A 355 3.47 -8.26 -22.91
CA ILE A 355 2.35 -9.04 -22.35
C ILE A 355 2.49 -10.51 -22.74
N LEU A 356 2.86 -10.81 -23.98
CA LEU A 356 3.05 -12.20 -24.44
C LEU A 356 4.14 -12.93 -23.65
N THR A 357 5.22 -12.24 -23.25
CA THR A 357 6.27 -12.87 -22.43
C THR A 357 5.79 -13.25 -21.01
N ILE A 358 4.61 -12.80 -20.57
CA ILE A 358 3.99 -13.29 -19.32
C ILE A 358 3.61 -14.77 -19.46
N PHE A 359 3.15 -15.17 -20.65
CA PHE A 359 2.68 -16.52 -20.93
C PHE A 359 3.79 -17.44 -21.45
N ASN A 360 4.84 -16.89 -22.07
CA ASN A 360 6.04 -17.63 -22.49
C ASN A 360 7.13 -17.64 -21.42
N ALA A 361 6.74 -17.90 -20.18
CA ALA A 361 7.59 -17.79 -18.99
C ALA A 361 8.80 -18.76 -19.01
N GLY A 362 8.73 -19.87 -19.77
CA GLY A 362 9.82 -20.84 -19.88
C GLY A 362 11.01 -20.38 -20.74
N GLU A 363 10.81 -19.42 -21.64
CA GLU A 363 11.85 -18.95 -22.57
C GLU A 363 12.43 -17.58 -22.20
N ASP A 364 11.79 -16.86 -21.26
CA ASP A 364 12.24 -15.55 -20.79
C ASP A 364 13.38 -15.69 -19.79
N SER A 365 14.57 -15.17 -20.15
CA SER A 365 15.77 -15.19 -19.30
C SER A 365 15.54 -14.58 -17.90
N SER A 366 14.66 -13.58 -17.78
CA SER A 366 14.33 -12.96 -16.49
C SER A 366 13.47 -13.86 -15.58
N VAL A 367 12.72 -14.80 -16.14
CA VAL A 367 11.95 -15.78 -15.37
C VAL A 367 12.85 -16.96 -14.99
N GLN A 368 13.67 -17.45 -15.91
CA GLN A 368 14.67 -18.49 -15.62
C GLN A 368 15.63 -18.07 -14.51
N TYR A 369 16.05 -16.80 -14.52
CA TYR A 369 16.82 -16.22 -13.42
C TYR A 369 16.13 -16.34 -12.05
N ARG A 370 14.81 -16.11 -11.97
CA ARG A 370 14.05 -16.27 -10.72
C ARG A 370 13.95 -17.71 -10.26
N PHE A 371 13.81 -18.68 -11.18
CA PHE A 371 13.81 -20.09 -10.79
C PHE A 371 15.13 -20.52 -10.16
N GLY A 372 16.27 -20.06 -10.70
CA GLY A 372 17.57 -20.27 -10.07
C GLY A 372 17.64 -19.70 -8.65
N ILE A 373 17.12 -18.48 -8.46
CA ILE A 373 17.04 -17.85 -7.14
C ILE A 373 16.17 -18.65 -6.17
N TYR A 374 15.05 -19.20 -6.63
CA TYR A 374 14.19 -20.03 -5.79
C TYR A 374 14.87 -21.32 -5.36
N GLU A 375 15.74 -21.90 -6.20
CA GLU A 375 16.53 -23.08 -5.82
C GLU A 375 17.57 -22.73 -4.74
N THR A 376 18.32 -21.63 -4.88
CA THR A 376 19.22 -21.17 -3.80
C THR A 376 18.44 -20.80 -2.53
N THR A 377 17.26 -20.20 -2.69
CA THR A 377 16.37 -19.86 -1.57
C THR A 377 15.89 -21.11 -0.85
N ARG A 378 15.62 -22.19 -1.56
CA ARG A 378 15.25 -23.49 -0.98
C ARG A 378 16.36 -24.01 -0.07
N ASN A 379 17.62 -24.00 -0.50
CA ASN A 379 18.75 -24.42 0.33
C ASN A 379 18.81 -23.60 1.63
N LEU A 380 18.61 -22.28 1.54
CA LEU A 380 18.53 -21.41 2.72
C LEU A 380 17.37 -21.82 3.65
N MET A 381 16.21 -22.20 3.11
CA MET A 381 15.11 -22.68 3.94
C MET A 381 15.43 -24.04 4.58
N GLU A 382 16.06 -24.97 3.87
CA GLU A 382 16.42 -26.28 4.44
C GLU A 382 17.31 -26.11 5.69
N ASP A 383 18.25 -25.16 5.66
CA ASP A 383 19.15 -24.89 6.79
C ASP A 383 18.54 -23.97 7.88
N TYR A 384 17.73 -22.98 7.50
CA TYR A 384 17.29 -21.90 8.39
C TYR A 384 15.75 -21.73 8.52
N TRP A 385 14.93 -22.69 8.08
CA TRP A 385 13.46 -22.53 8.03
C TRP A 385 12.81 -22.08 9.34
N ALA A 386 13.32 -22.52 10.49
CA ALA A 386 12.68 -22.30 11.79
C ALA A 386 12.94 -20.89 12.34
N ARG A 387 14.20 -20.45 12.34
CA ARG A 387 14.67 -19.19 12.96
C ARG A 387 14.86 -18.06 11.95
N GLY A 388 15.16 -18.38 10.70
CA GLY A 388 15.67 -17.44 9.72
C GLY A 388 17.12 -17.03 9.99
N VAL A 389 17.67 -16.21 9.09
CA VAL A 389 19.08 -15.76 9.12
C VAL A 389 19.24 -14.36 9.73
N GLY A 390 18.14 -13.62 9.88
CA GLY A 390 18.12 -12.22 10.31
C GLY A 390 17.66 -11.27 9.22
N LEU A 391 17.42 -10.01 9.61
CA LEU A 391 16.71 -9.04 8.78
C LEU A 391 17.57 -8.49 7.62
N GLY A 392 16.96 -8.42 6.45
CA GLY A 392 17.49 -7.73 5.28
C GLY A 392 18.39 -8.54 4.36
N THR A 393 18.54 -8.00 3.16
CA THR A 393 19.28 -8.61 2.05
C THR A 393 20.77 -8.76 2.31
N ASP A 394 21.37 -7.92 3.15
CA ASP A 394 22.81 -7.96 3.40
C ASP A 394 23.23 -9.23 4.14
N VAL A 395 22.44 -9.66 5.12
CA VAL A 395 22.68 -10.93 5.83
C VAL A 395 22.35 -12.10 4.92
N MET A 396 21.22 -12.03 4.22
CA MET A 396 20.79 -13.09 3.33
C MET A 396 21.79 -13.34 2.18
N LYS A 397 22.33 -12.28 1.58
CA LYS A 397 23.35 -12.37 0.53
C LYS A 397 24.61 -13.08 1.01
N LYS A 398 25.05 -12.83 2.25
CA LYS A 398 26.19 -13.55 2.84
C LYS A 398 25.91 -15.04 2.98
N VAL A 399 24.68 -15.42 3.33
CA VAL A 399 24.28 -16.83 3.40
C VAL A 399 24.15 -17.43 2.00
N PHE A 400 23.60 -16.70 1.02
CA PHE A 400 23.57 -17.17 -0.36
C PHE A 400 24.95 -17.47 -0.93
N GLN A 401 25.98 -16.74 -0.51
CA GLN A 401 27.37 -16.96 -0.90
C GLN A 401 27.97 -18.27 -0.37
N THR A 402 27.31 -18.96 0.58
CA THR A 402 27.75 -20.29 1.05
C THR A 402 27.16 -21.44 0.24
N TYR A 403 26.22 -21.16 -0.67
CA TYR A 403 25.63 -22.16 -1.57
C TYR A 403 26.25 -22.08 -2.97
N PRO A 404 26.00 -23.05 -3.87
CA PRO A 404 26.43 -22.96 -5.26
C PRO A 404 25.88 -21.70 -5.96
N THR A 405 26.63 -21.19 -6.92
CA THR A 405 26.20 -20.06 -7.77
C THR A 405 25.03 -20.45 -8.65
N ASN A 406 24.27 -19.45 -9.10
CA ASN A 406 23.28 -19.61 -10.16
C ASN A 406 23.95 -20.06 -11.48
N PHE A 407 23.12 -20.41 -12.46
CA PHE A 407 23.58 -20.86 -13.80
C PHE A 407 24.46 -19.82 -14.52
N ASP A 408 24.38 -18.54 -14.15
CA ASP A 408 25.16 -17.43 -14.69
C ASP A 408 26.42 -17.11 -13.87
N GLY A 409 26.74 -17.91 -12.85
CA GLY A 409 27.87 -17.70 -11.95
C GLY A 409 27.67 -16.61 -10.90
N SER A 410 26.47 -16.02 -10.82
CA SER A 410 26.14 -14.99 -9.82
C SER A 410 25.52 -15.57 -8.55
N TYR A 411 25.45 -14.75 -7.50
CA TYR A 411 24.71 -15.04 -6.28
C TYR A 411 23.44 -14.20 -6.20
N PRO A 412 22.30 -14.76 -5.76
CA PRO A 412 21.09 -13.98 -5.51
C PRO A 412 21.35 -12.85 -4.51
N VAL A 413 20.80 -11.66 -4.80
CA VAL A 413 20.83 -10.53 -3.86
C VAL A 413 19.66 -10.57 -2.90
N HIS A 414 18.53 -11.12 -3.35
CA HIS A 414 17.30 -11.33 -2.58
C HIS A 414 16.45 -12.41 -3.25
N THR A 415 15.39 -12.84 -2.58
CA THR A 415 14.53 -13.94 -3.03
C THR A 415 13.60 -13.59 -4.19
N HIS A 416 13.47 -12.31 -4.58
CA HIS A 416 12.46 -11.85 -5.56
C HIS A 416 11.02 -12.27 -5.20
N ASN A 417 10.75 -12.42 -3.90
CA ASN A 417 9.43 -12.74 -3.39
C ASN A 417 9.35 -12.26 -1.94
N ASN A 418 8.45 -11.33 -1.62
CA ASN A 418 8.29 -10.78 -0.28
C ASN A 418 8.08 -11.86 0.80
N TYR A 419 7.35 -12.93 0.46
CA TYR A 419 6.99 -13.98 1.41
C TYR A 419 8.16 -14.91 1.70
N LEU A 420 8.88 -15.33 0.65
CA LEU A 420 10.12 -16.11 0.83
C LEU A 420 11.19 -15.29 1.53
N GLN A 421 11.28 -13.99 1.22
CA GLN A 421 12.17 -13.09 1.94
C GLN A 421 11.83 -13.05 3.44
N MET A 422 10.56 -12.83 3.77
CA MET A 422 10.12 -12.79 5.17
C MET A 422 10.39 -14.11 5.90
N TRP A 423 10.18 -15.25 5.22
CA TRP A 423 10.52 -16.56 5.77
C TRP A 423 12.01 -16.68 6.06
N GLY A 424 12.86 -16.36 5.10
CA GLY A 424 14.30 -16.48 5.29
C GLY A 424 14.84 -15.52 6.34
N GLU A 425 14.26 -14.32 6.47
CA GLU A 425 14.71 -13.32 7.45
C GLU A 425 14.26 -13.64 8.88
N THR A 426 13.03 -14.15 9.05
CA THR A 426 12.39 -14.26 10.38
C THR A 426 12.03 -15.67 10.81
N GLY A 427 12.23 -16.66 9.94
CA GLY A 427 11.78 -18.03 10.14
C GLY A 427 10.27 -18.21 9.97
N ILE A 428 9.81 -19.45 10.10
CA ILE A 428 8.42 -19.82 9.85
C ILE A 428 7.43 -19.10 10.77
N LEU A 429 7.79 -18.89 12.05
CA LEU A 429 6.89 -18.22 13.00
C LEU A 429 6.75 -16.72 12.67
N GLY A 430 7.84 -16.07 12.24
CA GLY A 430 7.79 -14.69 11.78
C GLY A 430 6.99 -14.54 10.48
N LEU A 431 7.15 -15.47 9.54
CA LEU A 431 6.31 -15.55 8.35
C LEU A 431 4.82 -15.69 8.71
N LEU A 432 4.47 -16.62 9.61
CA LEU A 432 3.08 -16.82 10.02
C LEU A 432 2.50 -15.59 10.73
N ALA A 433 3.30 -14.88 11.53
CA ALA A 433 2.89 -13.61 12.13
C ALA A 433 2.64 -12.53 11.06
N TYR A 434 3.51 -12.42 10.07
CA TYR A 434 3.35 -11.52 8.93
C TYR A 434 2.10 -11.85 8.11
N LEU A 435 1.90 -13.11 7.69
CA LEU A 435 0.72 -13.54 6.95
C LEU A 435 -0.57 -13.32 7.75
N SER A 436 -0.54 -13.58 9.06
CA SER A 436 -1.68 -13.30 9.95
C SER A 436 -2.01 -11.80 10.00
N LEU A 437 -1.01 -10.93 10.00
CA LEU A 437 -1.19 -9.48 9.93
C LEU A 437 -1.85 -9.07 8.61
N LEU A 438 -1.39 -9.60 7.48
CA LEU A 438 -1.97 -9.29 6.15
C LEU A 438 -3.44 -9.72 6.07
N LEU A 439 -3.72 -10.97 6.46
CA LEU A 439 -5.07 -11.52 6.45
C LEU A 439 -6.00 -10.76 7.39
N TYR A 440 -5.52 -10.40 8.58
CA TYR A 440 -6.28 -9.61 9.53
C TYR A 440 -6.62 -8.22 9.00
N GLN A 441 -5.66 -7.54 8.36
CA GLN A 441 -5.89 -6.21 7.81
C GLN A 441 -6.89 -6.23 6.65
N LEU A 442 -6.74 -7.16 5.71
CA LEU A 442 -7.67 -7.31 4.59
C LEU A 442 -9.08 -7.63 5.08
N LYS A 443 -9.21 -8.62 5.97
CA LYS A 443 -10.49 -8.99 6.57
C LYS A 443 -11.14 -7.82 7.32
N SER A 444 -10.37 -7.12 8.16
CA SER A 444 -10.89 -5.99 8.95
C SER A 444 -11.26 -4.83 8.04
N GLY A 445 -10.50 -4.61 6.96
CA GLY A 445 -10.81 -3.64 5.92
C GLY A 445 -12.10 -3.96 5.19
N VAL A 446 -12.30 -5.19 4.72
CA VAL A 446 -13.53 -5.61 4.04
C VAL A 446 -14.74 -5.54 4.98
N LYS A 447 -14.59 -5.95 6.25
CA LYS A 447 -15.66 -5.76 7.25
C LYS A 447 -15.97 -4.29 7.48
N GLY A 448 -14.95 -3.45 7.60
CA GLY A 448 -15.10 -2.00 7.69
C GLY A 448 -15.82 -1.43 6.47
N PHE A 449 -15.51 -1.91 5.26
CA PHE A 449 -16.16 -1.52 4.02
C PHE A 449 -17.64 -1.87 4.00
N CYS A 450 -18.01 -3.07 4.43
CA CYS A 450 -19.42 -3.47 4.54
C CYS A 450 -20.18 -2.64 5.58
N ALA A 451 -19.50 -2.22 6.65
CA ALA A 451 -20.07 -1.41 7.73
C ALA A 451 -20.07 0.11 7.45
N ALA A 452 -19.33 0.59 6.44
CA ALA A 452 -19.16 2.01 6.16
C ALA A 452 -20.45 2.64 5.62
N LEU A 453 -20.86 3.75 6.23
CA LEU A 453 -22.03 4.53 5.83
C LEU A 453 -21.65 5.72 4.96
N ASP A 454 -20.60 6.48 5.31
CA ASP A 454 -20.09 7.56 4.45
C ASP A 454 -19.53 6.98 3.13
N PRO A 455 -20.14 7.31 1.97
CA PRO A 455 -19.67 6.83 0.68
C PRO A 455 -18.22 7.22 0.36
N ARG A 456 -17.74 8.34 0.92
CA ARG A 456 -16.37 8.83 0.71
C ARG A 456 -15.36 7.92 1.38
N VAL A 457 -15.61 7.54 2.64
CA VAL A 457 -14.79 6.57 3.40
C VAL A 457 -14.86 5.20 2.73
N LYS A 458 -16.06 4.77 2.31
CA LYS A 458 -16.30 3.50 1.62
C LYS A 458 -15.45 3.35 0.35
N ARG A 459 -15.43 4.38 -0.51
CA ARG A 459 -14.60 4.39 -1.73
C ARG A 459 -13.11 4.44 -1.43
N MET A 460 -12.68 5.26 -0.47
CA MET A 460 -11.26 5.33 -0.07
C MET A 460 -10.76 3.99 0.46
N MET A 461 -11.57 3.32 1.28
CA MET A 461 -11.24 2.01 1.84
C MET A 461 -11.20 0.92 0.77
N ALA A 462 -12.16 0.90 -0.16
CA ALA A 462 -12.13 -0.04 -1.29
C ALA A 462 -10.87 0.15 -2.14
N ALA A 463 -10.47 1.40 -2.41
CA ALA A 463 -9.27 1.71 -3.17
C ALA A 463 -8.01 1.27 -2.43
N ALA A 464 -7.95 1.49 -1.12
CA ALA A 464 -6.82 1.08 -0.30
C ALA A 464 -6.69 -0.45 -0.21
N ILE A 465 -7.81 -1.17 -0.06
CA ILE A 465 -7.84 -2.65 -0.09
C ILE A 465 -7.40 -3.15 -1.46
N GLY A 466 -7.92 -2.57 -2.55
CA GLY A 466 -7.53 -2.91 -3.92
C GLY A 466 -6.03 -2.71 -4.14
N ALA A 467 -5.51 -1.52 -3.87
CA ALA A 467 -4.08 -1.23 -3.94
C ALA A 467 -3.24 -2.20 -3.12
N PHE A 468 -3.70 -2.55 -1.91
CA PHE A 468 -2.98 -3.47 -1.04
C PHE A 468 -2.98 -4.89 -1.61
N CYS A 469 -4.09 -5.39 -2.14
CA CYS A 469 -4.12 -6.65 -2.88
C CYS A 469 -3.19 -6.62 -4.11
N GLY A 470 -3.13 -5.50 -4.83
CA GLY A 470 -2.25 -5.32 -5.99
C GLY A 470 -0.77 -5.46 -5.63
N ILE A 471 -0.31 -4.77 -4.58
CA ILE A 471 1.10 -4.87 -4.15
C ILE A 471 1.43 -6.25 -3.56
N LEU A 472 0.47 -6.95 -2.95
CA LEU A 472 0.64 -8.34 -2.53
C LEU A 472 0.85 -9.28 -3.72
N VAL A 473 0.09 -9.09 -4.81
CA VAL A 473 0.29 -9.84 -6.06
C VAL A 473 1.68 -9.56 -6.65
N ILE A 474 2.11 -8.30 -6.68
CA ILE A 474 3.47 -7.94 -7.12
C ILE A 474 4.52 -8.63 -6.24
N GLY A 475 4.29 -8.68 -4.92
CA GLY A 475 5.17 -9.30 -3.94
C GLY A 475 5.39 -10.80 -4.11
N VAL A 476 4.61 -11.48 -4.95
CA VAL A 476 4.87 -12.89 -5.34
C VAL A 476 6.02 -12.98 -6.34
N ALA A 477 6.18 -11.98 -7.21
CA ALA A 477 7.14 -11.98 -8.31
C ALA A 477 8.34 -11.03 -8.10
N GLU A 478 8.30 -10.21 -7.04
CA GLU A 478 9.35 -9.26 -6.68
C GLU A 478 9.53 -9.13 -5.17
N TYR A 479 10.75 -8.83 -4.72
CA TYR A 479 11.01 -8.37 -3.36
C TYR A 479 10.87 -6.84 -3.28
N THR A 480 9.62 -6.38 -3.15
CA THR A 480 9.25 -4.96 -3.18
C THR A 480 9.89 -4.11 -2.07
N TRP A 481 10.33 -4.73 -0.96
CA TRP A 481 10.94 -4.01 0.16
C TRP A 481 12.46 -3.92 0.06
N TYR A 482 13.05 -4.41 -1.03
CA TYR A 482 14.47 -4.16 -1.32
C TYR A 482 14.79 -2.67 -1.31
N TYR A 483 13.83 -1.86 -1.79
CA TYR A 483 13.89 -0.40 -1.73
C TYR A 483 13.00 0.14 -0.61
N PRO A 484 13.58 0.75 0.44
CA PRO A 484 12.81 1.16 1.62
C PRO A 484 11.71 2.20 1.35
N ARG A 485 11.81 3.02 0.30
CA ARG A 485 10.72 3.95 -0.07
C ARG A 485 9.43 3.22 -0.45
N ASN A 486 9.55 2.05 -1.09
CA ASN A 486 8.41 1.21 -1.45
C ASN A 486 7.84 0.57 -0.19
N MET A 487 8.70 0.08 0.71
CA MET A 487 8.30 -0.39 2.04
C MET A 487 7.56 0.70 2.84
N PHE A 488 8.03 1.94 2.86
CA PHE A 488 7.36 3.04 3.57
C PHE A 488 5.99 3.36 2.98
N THR A 489 5.85 3.30 1.66
CA THR A 489 4.56 3.51 0.97
C THR A 489 3.60 2.34 1.20
N TYR A 490 4.11 1.11 1.22
CA TYR A 490 3.37 -0.09 1.60
C TYR A 490 2.76 0.04 3.00
N TRP A 491 3.56 0.48 3.97
CA TRP A 491 3.09 0.66 5.36
C TRP A 491 2.21 1.91 5.52
N PHE A 492 2.45 2.97 4.76
CA PHE A 492 1.51 4.10 4.66
C PHE A 492 0.13 3.63 4.18
N LEU A 493 0.08 2.84 3.10
CA LEU A 493 -1.15 2.24 2.56
C LEU A 493 -1.85 1.32 3.58
N PHE A 494 -1.08 0.51 4.31
CA PHE A 494 -1.60 -0.28 5.44
C PHE A 494 -2.27 0.62 6.49
N GLY A 495 -1.62 1.73 6.83
CA GLY A 495 -2.16 2.76 7.73
C GLY A 495 -3.43 3.44 7.22
N VAL A 496 -3.54 3.69 5.91
CA VAL A 496 -4.75 4.26 5.27
C VAL A 496 -5.95 3.33 5.47
N ILE A 497 -5.78 2.01 5.31
CA ILE A 497 -6.84 1.03 5.62
C ILE A 497 -7.23 1.10 7.10
N GLY A 498 -6.24 1.13 8.01
CA GLY A 498 -6.48 1.25 9.44
C GLY A 498 -7.22 2.53 9.83
N ALA A 499 -6.89 3.65 9.20
CA ALA A 499 -7.55 4.93 9.41
C ALA A 499 -8.99 4.91 8.89
N CYS A 500 -9.27 4.27 7.76
CA CYS A 500 -10.64 4.08 7.28
C CYS A 500 -11.48 3.24 8.26
N ILE A 501 -10.94 2.11 8.74
CA ILE A 501 -11.62 1.25 9.74
C ILE A 501 -11.94 2.06 11.00
N LYS A 502 -10.99 2.88 11.47
CA LYS A 502 -11.20 3.76 12.62
C LYS A 502 -12.31 4.78 12.37
N LEU A 503 -12.32 5.43 11.21
CA LEU A 503 -13.37 6.41 10.86
C LEU A 503 -14.76 5.76 10.85
N VAL A 504 -14.89 4.55 10.31
CA VAL A 504 -16.15 3.79 10.34
C VAL A 504 -16.60 3.49 11.76
N ARG A 505 -15.70 3.00 12.63
CA ARG A 505 -16.04 2.74 14.04
C ARG A 505 -16.48 4.02 14.76
N MET A 506 -15.77 5.12 14.55
CA MET A 506 -16.13 6.42 15.13
C MET A 506 -17.48 6.96 14.63
N GLU A 507 -17.89 6.61 13.41
CA GLU A 507 -19.22 6.96 12.88
C GLU A 507 -20.31 6.11 13.53
N GLN A 508 -20.08 4.79 13.68
CA GLN A 508 -21.00 3.88 14.37
C GLN A 508 -21.19 4.23 15.85
N ASP A 509 -20.10 4.53 16.57
CA ASP A 509 -20.15 4.93 17.98
C ASP A 509 -20.97 6.21 18.18
N LYS A 510 -20.93 7.14 17.22
CA LYS A 510 -21.74 8.38 17.24
C LYS A 510 -23.21 8.16 16.91
N GLN A 511 -23.55 7.06 16.23
CA GLN A 511 -24.94 6.71 15.94
C GLN A 511 -25.58 5.91 17.07
N ALA A 512 -24.76 5.18 17.83
CA ALA A 512 -25.21 4.41 18.99
C ALA A 512 -25.34 5.25 20.27
N ALA A 513 -24.63 6.38 20.36
CA ALA A 513 -24.71 7.37 21.44
C ALA A 513 -25.72 8.48 21.11
#